data_AF-A0AAV4AS00-F1
#
_entry.id   AF-A0AAV4AS00-F1
#
_cell.length_a   1.000
_cell.length_b   1.000
_cell.length_c   1.000
_cell.angle_alpha   90.00
_cell.angle_beta   90.00
_cell.angle_gamma   90.00
#
_symmetry.space_group_name_H-M   'P 1'
#
loop_
_entity.id
_entity.type
_entity.pdbx_description
1 polymer ?
#
loop_
_entity_poly.entity_id
_entity_poly.type
_entity_poly.pdbx_seq_one_letter_code
_entity_poly.pdbx_strand_id
1 'polypeptide(L)'
;MWSCTDYVQGRKILAFARKLQDAAVERNSTGNVHLDTPGLWFDRPRHSSGGEMCRYSRYVDTEATRDRKSILKKKKKKKKKKKKKKKKKKKKEEEEEEDAEEKKEEEEEDEEEEEEECCYIILLKQLYPPEYSGGGPQTTIHVSTFYQDSDLAQIACQRRNMELVELTSRQKFNSVVNALEDINAYDNQAFHISGRYRNGAYRLKNGNPLPNNLVWHSGEPSRTNGRHDEDCLVLERRSGRFQLNDVRCWGINHRYLCQES
;
A
#
# COMPACT_ATOMS: atom_id res chain seq x y z
N MET A 1 -12.28 -26.32 -10.28
CA MET A 1 -11.86 -25.27 -11.24
C MET A 1 -12.85 -24.14 -11.13
N TRP A 2 -12.39 -22.94 -10.75
CA TRP A 2 -13.23 -21.75 -10.78
C TRP A 2 -13.25 -21.25 -12.21
N SER A 3 -14.43 -20.97 -12.76
CA SER A 3 -14.55 -20.45 -14.12
C SER A 3 -13.97 -19.02 -14.16
N CYS A 4 -13.50 -18.57 -15.33
CA CYS A 4 -12.99 -17.19 -15.50
C CYS A 4 -14.05 -16.15 -15.06
N THR A 5 -15.33 -16.49 -15.21
CA THR A 5 -16.48 -15.69 -14.74
C THR A 5 -16.56 -15.59 -13.21
N ASP A 6 -16.16 -16.62 -12.46
CA ASP A 6 -16.14 -16.59 -10.98
C ASP A 6 -15.04 -15.68 -10.44
N TYR A 7 -13.93 -15.51 -11.18
CA TYR A 7 -12.83 -14.62 -10.80
C TYR A 7 -13.20 -13.14 -10.99
N VAL A 8 -13.85 -12.81 -12.10
CA VAL A 8 -14.35 -11.45 -12.37
C VAL A 8 -15.46 -11.07 -11.39
N GLN A 9 -16.39 -11.98 -11.08
CA GLN A 9 -17.40 -11.73 -10.05
C GLN A 9 -16.78 -11.61 -8.65
N GLY A 10 -15.75 -12.39 -8.32
CA GLY A 10 -15.02 -12.29 -7.05
C GLY A 10 -14.32 -10.95 -6.86
N ARG A 11 -13.70 -10.38 -7.91
CA ARG A 11 -13.08 -9.04 -7.85
C ARG A 11 -14.13 -7.92 -7.72
N LYS A 12 -15.26 -8.02 -8.43
CA LYS A 12 -16.37 -7.05 -8.26
C LYS A 12 -16.91 -7.04 -6.82
N ILE A 13 -16.98 -8.21 -6.17
CA ILE A 13 -17.39 -8.32 -4.76
C ILE A 13 -16.34 -7.69 -3.83
N LEU A 14 -15.04 -7.89 -4.08
CA LEU A 14 -13.97 -7.29 -3.27
C LEU A 14 -13.87 -5.77 -3.45
N ALA A 15 -14.01 -5.26 -4.68
CA ALA A 15 -14.06 -3.82 -4.96
C ALA A 15 -15.28 -3.16 -4.29
N PHE A 16 -16.44 -3.83 -4.33
CA PHE A 16 -17.64 -3.38 -3.63
C PHE A 16 -17.46 -3.39 -2.10
N ALA A 17 -16.81 -4.41 -1.54
CA ALA A 17 -16.51 -4.47 -0.10
C ALA A 17 -15.55 -3.34 0.34
N ARG A 18 -14.59 -2.96 -0.51
CA ARG A 18 -13.67 -1.84 -0.26
C ARG A 18 -14.38 -0.49 -0.30
N LYS A 19 -15.24 -0.25 -1.31
CA LYS A 19 -16.13 0.93 -1.36
C LYS A 19 -17.02 1.05 -0.12
N LEU A 20 -17.51 -0.07 0.42
CA LEU A 20 -18.29 -0.06 1.67
C LEU A 20 -17.44 0.27 2.91
N GLN A 21 -16.18 -0.16 2.96
CA GLN A 21 -15.26 0.19 4.05
C GLN A 21 -14.90 1.68 4.02
N ASP A 22 -14.58 2.23 2.85
CA ASP A 22 -14.20 3.65 2.71
C ASP A 22 -15.40 4.57 3.05
N ALA A 23 -16.61 4.21 2.60
CA ALA A 23 -17.84 4.92 2.97
C ALA A 23 -18.15 4.85 4.49
N ALA A 24 -17.72 3.79 5.18
CA ALA A 24 -17.87 3.67 6.64
C ALA A 24 -16.85 4.54 7.41
N VAL A 25 -15.63 4.70 6.87
CA VAL A 25 -14.60 5.58 7.44
C VAL A 25 -15.03 7.05 7.35
N GLU A 26 -15.61 7.47 6.23
CA GLU A 26 -16.07 8.86 6.08
C GLU A 26 -17.18 9.23 7.07
N ARG A 27 -18.11 8.31 7.36
CA ARG A 27 -19.17 8.53 8.36
C ARG A 27 -18.65 8.74 9.78
N ASN A 28 -17.50 8.16 10.13
CA ASN A 28 -16.88 8.36 11.44
C ASN A 28 -16.05 9.67 11.53
N SER A 29 -15.67 10.26 10.39
CA SER A 29 -14.87 11.50 10.37
C SER A 29 -15.70 12.78 10.61
N THR A 30 -17.02 12.72 10.41
CA THR A 30 -17.92 13.88 10.64
C THR A 30 -18.46 13.99 12.07
N GLY A 31 -18.08 13.08 12.96
CA GLY A 31 -18.48 13.07 14.37
C GLY A 31 -17.70 14.05 15.25
N ASN A 32 -17.51 15.30 14.81
CA ASN A 32 -16.97 16.34 15.69
C ASN A 32 -18.13 16.90 16.52
N VAL A 33 -18.49 16.17 17.57
CA VAL A 33 -19.45 16.60 18.58
C VAL A 33 -18.85 17.81 19.29
N HIS A 34 -19.25 19.00 18.87
CA HIS A 34 -18.99 20.23 19.60
C HIS A 34 -19.74 20.12 20.94
N LEU A 35 -19.01 19.73 21.99
CA LEU A 35 -19.49 19.84 23.36
C LEU A 35 -19.61 21.34 23.66
N ASP A 36 -20.82 21.85 23.50
CA ASP A 36 -21.23 23.15 24.03
C ASP A 36 -20.93 23.16 25.52
N THR A 37 -19.86 23.88 25.87
CA THR A 37 -19.56 24.23 27.25
C THR A 37 -20.56 25.32 27.65
N PRO A 38 -21.45 25.10 28.63
CA PRO A 38 -22.34 26.14 29.09
C PRO A 38 -21.51 27.29 29.66
N GLY A 39 -21.56 28.43 28.95
CA GLY A 39 -20.91 29.66 29.35
C GLY A 39 -21.35 30.07 30.75
N LEU A 40 -20.37 30.15 31.65
CA LEU A 40 -20.49 30.79 32.94
C LEU A 40 -20.97 32.23 32.74
N TRP A 41 -22.20 32.48 33.18
CA TRP A 41 -22.76 33.80 33.32
C TRP A 41 -21.95 34.54 34.38
N PHE A 42 -21.09 35.45 33.93
CA PHE A 42 -20.48 36.42 34.83
C PHE A 42 -21.54 37.46 35.19
N ASP A 43 -22.14 37.28 36.36
CA ASP A 43 -22.90 38.31 37.06
C ASP A 43 -22.03 39.56 37.21
N ARG A 44 -22.44 40.64 36.52
CA ARG A 44 -21.87 41.97 36.73
C ARG A 44 -22.55 42.62 37.93
N PRO A 45 -21.79 43.18 38.89
CA PRO A 45 -22.35 43.89 40.02
C PRO A 45 -23.14 45.12 39.57
N ARG A 46 -24.39 45.16 40.01
CA ARG A 46 -25.29 46.31 39.93
C ARG A 46 -24.84 47.33 40.98
N HIS A 47 -23.89 48.20 40.65
CA HIS A 47 -23.62 49.38 41.48
C HIS A 47 -24.58 50.51 41.12
N SER A 48 -25.49 50.75 42.07
CA SER A 48 -26.34 51.92 42.19
C SER A 48 -25.56 53.05 42.88
N SER A 49 -25.53 54.22 42.25
CA SER A 49 -25.36 55.59 42.81
C SER A 49 -25.14 56.48 41.58
N GLY A 50 -25.99 57.46 41.27
CA GLY A 50 -26.36 58.57 42.14
C GLY A 50 -25.36 59.70 41.86
N GLY A 51 -25.82 60.79 41.24
CA GLY A 51 -25.02 62.00 40.97
C GLY A 51 -25.20 62.46 39.51
N GLU A 52 -26.22 63.26 39.23
CA GLU A 52 -26.18 64.73 39.22
C GLU A 52 -25.41 65.36 38.05
N MET A 53 -26.16 66.23 37.37
CA MET A 53 -25.78 67.30 36.47
C MET A 53 -24.29 67.52 36.19
N CYS A 54 -23.95 67.41 34.91
CA CYS A 54 -23.07 68.38 34.25
C CYS A 54 -23.60 68.66 32.83
N ARG A 55 -24.48 69.66 32.71
CA ARG A 55 -24.68 70.40 31.46
C ARG A 55 -23.44 71.28 31.28
N TYR A 56 -22.38 70.79 30.66
CA TYR A 56 -21.34 71.67 30.14
C TYR A 56 -20.58 71.03 28.98
N SER A 57 -20.17 71.88 28.04
CA SER A 57 -19.33 71.59 26.89
C SER A 57 -20.01 71.01 25.65
N ARG A 58 -20.81 71.87 25.01
CA ARG A 58 -21.14 71.77 23.58
C ARG A 58 -20.16 72.64 22.78
N TYR A 59 -18.85 72.44 22.96
CA TYR A 59 -17.81 72.99 22.10
C TYR A 59 -16.55 72.11 22.25
N VAL A 60 -15.79 71.98 21.17
CA VAL A 60 -14.55 71.18 21.00
C VAL A 60 -14.80 69.69 20.72
N ASP A 61 -14.83 69.33 19.42
CA ASP A 61 -14.23 68.08 18.86
C ASP A 61 -14.50 67.89 17.35
N THR A 62 -14.46 68.96 16.56
CA THR A 62 -14.49 68.84 15.09
C THR A 62 -13.27 68.11 14.54
N GLU A 63 -12.12 68.15 15.23
CA GLU A 63 -10.90 67.45 14.83
C GLU A 63 -10.96 65.94 15.07
N ALA A 64 -11.50 65.49 16.22
CA ALA A 64 -11.66 64.06 16.53
C ALA A 64 -12.57 63.31 15.53
N THR A 65 -13.53 64.00 14.91
CA THR A 65 -14.39 63.39 13.88
C THR A 65 -13.71 63.20 12.52
N ARG A 66 -12.67 63.98 12.20
CA ARG A 66 -11.90 63.87 10.94
C ARG A 66 -11.03 62.61 10.94
N ASP A 67 -10.42 62.30 12.08
CA ASP A 67 -9.63 61.07 12.27
C ASP A 67 -10.50 59.82 12.30
N ARG A 68 -11.71 59.91 12.87
CA ARG A 68 -12.65 58.78 12.86
C ARG A 68 -13.07 58.41 11.43
N LYS A 69 -13.27 59.39 10.54
CA LYS A 69 -13.59 59.17 9.12
C LYS A 69 -12.42 58.54 8.35
N SER A 70 -11.17 58.93 8.62
CA SER A 70 -9.97 58.36 7.97
C SER A 70 -9.73 56.90 8.41
N ILE A 71 -9.92 56.61 9.70
CA ILE A 71 -9.84 55.26 10.29
C ILE A 71 -10.93 54.35 9.71
N LEU A 72 -12.17 54.82 9.59
CA LEU A 72 -13.28 54.07 9.00
C LEU A 72 -13.04 53.76 7.51
N LYS A 73 -12.50 54.72 6.73
CA LYS A 73 -12.08 54.47 5.33
C LYS A 73 -10.96 53.43 5.24
N LYS A 74 -9.95 53.49 6.12
CA LYS A 74 -8.84 52.51 6.18
C LYS A 74 -9.36 51.10 6.57
N LYS A 75 -10.28 50.99 7.54
CA LYS A 75 -10.95 49.74 7.92
C LYS A 75 -11.79 49.15 6.79
N LYS A 76 -12.58 49.97 6.07
CA LYS A 76 -13.35 49.53 4.89
C LYS A 76 -12.43 49.02 3.75
N LYS A 77 -11.32 49.70 3.46
CA LYS A 77 -10.33 49.28 2.46
C LYS A 77 -9.67 47.94 2.84
N LYS A 78 -9.29 47.75 4.11
CA LYS A 78 -8.74 46.48 4.63
C LYS A 78 -9.74 45.31 4.53
N LYS A 79 -11.02 45.55 4.85
CA LYS A 79 -12.10 44.54 4.71
C LYS A 79 -12.33 44.14 3.25
N LYS A 80 -12.33 45.09 2.31
CA LYS A 80 -12.45 44.82 0.85
C LYS A 80 -11.26 44.00 0.32
N LYS A 81 -10.01 44.29 0.74
CA LYS A 81 -8.81 43.52 0.38
C LYS A 81 -8.86 42.08 0.91
N LYS A 82 -9.31 41.86 2.16
CA LYS A 82 -9.49 40.52 2.75
C LYS A 82 -10.55 39.69 2.01
N LYS A 83 -11.70 40.29 1.62
CA LYS A 83 -12.74 39.62 0.83
C LYS A 83 -12.25 39.20 -0.56
N LYS A 84 -11.47 40.05 -1.24
CA LYS A 84 -10.87 39.72 -2.56
C LYS A 84 -9.86 38.57 -2.46
N LYS A 85 -9.01 38.54 -1.42
CA LYS A 85 -8.05 37.43 -1.19
C LYS A 85 -8.76 36.10 -0.90
N LYS A 86 -9.84 36.10 -0.12
CA LYS A 86 -10.65 34.89 0.15
C LYS A 86 -11.32 34.34 -1.11
N LYS A 87 -11.86 35.21 -1.98
CA LYS A 87 -12.46 34.79 -3.27
C LYS A 87 -11.42 34.19 -4.23
N LYS A 88 -10.18 34.73 -4.27
CA LYS A 88 -9.10 34.19 -5.10
C LYS A 88 -8.59 32.82 -4.59
N LYS A 89 -8.52 32.61 -3.27
CA LYS A 89 -8.13 31.30 -2.69
C LYS A 89 -9.18 30.23 -3.00
N LYS A 90 -10.46 30.53 -2.82
CA LYS A 90 -11.55 29.59 -3.12
C LYS A 90 -11.55 29.15 -4.59
N LYS A 91 -11.38 30.10 -5.53
CA LYS A 91 -11.31 29.76 -6.96
C LYS A 91 -10.11 28.86 -7.32
N LYS A 92 -8.98 28.99 -6.61
CA LYS A 92 -7.80 28.15 -6.86
C LYS A 92 -7.99 26.73 -6.31
N GLU A 93 -8.63 26.57 -5.14
CA GLU A 93 -8.94 25.25 -4.59
C GLU A 93 -9.92 24.47 -5.48
N GLU A 94 -10.93 25.14 -6.04
CA GLU A 94 -11.92 24.54 -6.95
C GLU A 94 -11.29 24.05 -8.27
N GLU A 95 -10.33 24.81 -8.82
CA GLU A 95 -9.57 24.43 -10.04
C GLU A 95 -8.56 23.29 -9.80
N GLU A 96 -8.05 23.14 -8.57
CA GLU A 96 -7.11 22.07 -8.18
C GLU A 96 -7.85 20.75 -7.86
N GLU A 97 -9.13 20.84 -7.47
CA GLU A 97 -10.02 19.69 -7.25
C GLU A 97 -10.50 19.09 -8.59
N GLU A 98 -10.88 19.93 -9.56
CA GLU A 98 -11.25 19.46 -10.92
C GLU A 98 -10.10 18.73 -11.65
N ASP A 99 -8.86 19.24 -11.60
CA ASP A 99 -7.67 18.60 -12.22
C ASP A 99 -7.26 17.28 -11.50
N ALA A 100 -7.65 17.10 -10.23
CA ALA A 100 -7.40 15.86 -9.49
C ALA A 100 -8.45 14.77 -9.81
N GLU A 101 -9.69 15.17 -10.13
CA GLU A 101 -10.76 14.25 -10.53
C GLU A 101 -10.51 13.72 -11.95
N GLU A 102 -10.10 14.59 -12.90
CA GLU A 102 -9.79 14.20 -14.28
C GLU A 102 -8.62 13.19 -14.37
N LYS A 103 -7.53 13.40 -13.60
CA LYS A 103 -6.41 12.44 -13.52
C LYS A 103 -6.80 11.07 -12.98
N LYS A 104 -7.81 11.03 -12.10
CA LYS A 104 -8.26 9.77 -11.49
C LYS A 104 -9.11 8.95 -12.44
N GLU A 105 -9.87 9.60 -13.32
CA GLU A 105 -10.60 8.91 -14.39
C GLU A 105 -9.64 8.32 -15.44
N GLU A 106 -8.57 9.03 -15.82
CA GLU A 106 -7.54 8.50 -16.73
C GLU A 106 -6.82 7.25 -16.15
N GLU A 107 -6.49 7.26 -14.84
CA GLU A 107 -5.83 6.12 -14.19
C GLU A 107 -6.75 4.89 -14.04
N GLU A 108 -8.08 5.08 -13.93
CA GLU A 108 -9.05 3.97 -13.92
C GLU A 108 -9.24 3.33 -15.32
N GLU A 109 -9.16 4.10 -16.42
CA GLU A 109 -9.24 3.54 -17.78
C GLU A 109 -8.00 2.68 -18.14
N ASP A 110 -6.79 3.12 -17.77
CA ASP A 110 -5.56 2.36 -18.02
C ASP A 110 -5.54 1.01 -17.25
N GLU A 111 -6.07 0.97 -16.02
CA GLU A 111 -6.18 -0.28 -15.24
C GLU A 111 -7.15 -1.29 -15.87
N GLU A 112 -8.24 -0.84 -16.51
CA GLU A 112 -9.19 -1.76 -17.19
C GLU A 112 -8.57 -2.39 -18.45
N GLU A 113 -7.76 -1.66 -19.21
CA GLU A 113 -7.13 -2.18 -20.44
C GLU A 113 -6.06 -3.27 -20.13
N GLU A 114 -5.28 -3.11 -19.05
CA GLU A 114 -4.32 -4.14 -18.60
C GLU A 114 -5.00 -5.43 -18.10
N GLU A 115 -6.18 -5.35 -17.50
CA GLU A 115 -6.93 -6.53 -17.05
C GLU A 115 -7.42 -7.39 -18.22
N GLU A 116 -7.79 -6.77 -19.35
CA GLU A 116 -8.25 -7.50 -20.54
C GLU A 116 -7.12 -8.29 -21.22
N GLU A 117 -5.92 -7.70 -21.35
CA GLU A 117 -4.76 -8.41 -21.93
C GLU A 117 -4.31 -9.61 -21.08
N CYS A 118 -4.36 -9.48 -19.74
CA CYS A 118 -4.02 -10.57 -18.83
C CYS A 118 -4.95 -11.78 -18.99
N CYS A 119 -6.23 -11.55 -19.28
CA CYS A 119 -7.22 -12.61 -19.43
C CYS A 119 -6.95 -13.50 -20.67
N TYR A 120 -6.47 -12.90 -21.77
CA TYR A 120 -6.19 -13.61 -23.01
C TYR A 120 -5.02 -14.60 -22.89
N ILE A 121 -3.96 -14.21 -22.17
CA ILE A 121 -2.78 -15.07 -21.94
C ILE A 121 -3.13 -16.30 -21.07
N ILE A 122 -4.04 -16.15 -20.10
CA ILE A 122 -4.47 -17.25 -19.23
C ILE A 122 -5.25 -18.31 -20.03
N LEU A 123 -6.12 -17.88 -20.96
CA LEU A 123 -6.89 -18.81 -21.81
C LEU A 123 -5.99 -19.66 -22.72
N LEU A 124 -4.95 -19.07 -23.30
CA LEU A 124 -4.02 -19.80 -24.18
C LEU A 124 -3.23 -20.89 -23.44
N LYS A 125 -2.87 -20.66 -22.18
CA LYS A 125 -2.14 -21.67 -21.36
C LYS A 125 -3.01 -22.84 -20.93
N GLN A 126 -4.33 -22.68 -20.84
CA GLN A 126 -5.24 -23.80 -20.53
C GLN A 126 -5.48 -24.71 -21.74
N LEU A 127 -5.36 -24.20 -22.96
CA LEU A 127 -5.63 -24.97 -24.19
C LEU A 127 -4.45 -25.83 -24.63
N TYR A 128 -3.23 -25.52 -24.19
CA TYR A 128 -2.03 -26.25 -24.58
C TYR A 128 -1.13 -26.56 -23.37
N PRO A 129 -1.53 -27.48 -22.47
CA PRO A 129 -0.60 -27.99 -21.48
C PRO A 129 0.55 -28.70 -22.23
N PRO A 130 1.81 -28.33 -22.00
CA PRO A 130 2.93 -29.05 -22.60
C PRO A 130 2.94 -30.49 -22.05
N GLU A 131 2.65 -31.46 -22.91
CA GLU A 131 2.66 -32.88 -22.56
C GLU A 131 4.12 -33.35 -22.38
N TYR A 132 4.68 -33.15 -21.19
CA TYR A 132 5.95 -33.78 -20.81
C TYR A 132 5.70 -35.18 -20.23
N SER A 133 5.55 -36.15 -21.14
CA SER A 133 5.41 -37.58 -20.82
C SER A 133 6.78 -38.21 -20.53
N GLY A 134 7.30 -37.98 -19.32
CA GLY A 134 8.64 -38.43 -18.90
C GLY A 134 8.68 -39.03 -17.48
N GLY A 135 8.03 -40.19 -17.30
CA GLY A 135 8.47 -41.31 -16.45
C GLY A 135 9.02 -41.06 -15.04
N GLY A 136 8.30 -40.32 -14.19
CA GLY A 136 8.53 -40.24 -12.74
C GLY A 136 7.54 -39.28 -12.09
N PRO A 137 7.31 -39.34 -10.76
CA PRO A 137 6.56 -38.32 -10.04
C PRO A 137 7.38 -37.02 -10.05
N GLN A 138 7.36 -36.31 -11.17
CA GLN A 138 7.96 -34.98 -11.27
C GLN A 138 7.03 -34.03 -10.55
N THR A 139 7.53 -33.38 -9.52
CA THR A 139 6.81 -32.27 -8.87
C THR A 139 6.67 -31.15 -9.88
N THR A 140 5.45 -30.84 -10.32
CA THR A 140 5.18 -29.69 -11.17
C THR A 140 5.52 -28.41 -10.41
N ILE A 141 6.42 -27.60 -10.97
CA ILE A 141 6.83 -26.33 -10.39
C ILE A 141 6.14 -25.20 -11.15
N HIS A 142 5.40 -24.37 -10.43
CA HIS A 142 4.75 -23.18 -10.96
C HIS A 142 5.55 -21.93 -10.61
N VAL A 143 6.09 -21.26 -11.63
CA VAL A 143 6.81 -19.99 -11.45
C VAL A 143 5.82 -18.82 -11.50
N SER A 144 5.76 -18.02 -10.43
CA SER A 144 4.93 -16.82 -10.39
C SER A 144 5.42 -15.74 -11.36
N THR A 145 4.50 -14.96 -11.93
CA THR A 145 4.82 -13.71 -12.67
C THR A 145 4.81 -12.48 -11.76
N PHE A 146 4.25 -12.58 -10.55
CA PHE A 146 4.09 -11.48 -9.61
C PHE A 146 5.25 -11.44 -8.60
N TYR A 147 5.57 -10.22 -8.16
CA TYR A 147 6.54 -9.95 -7.10
C TYR A 147 5.79 -9.75 -5.79
N GLN A 148 6.16 -10.49 -4.76
CA GLN A 148 5.55 -10.46 -3.43
C GLN A 148 6.63 -10.70 -2.38
N ASP A 149 6.38 -10.28 -1.15
CA ASP A 149 7.20 -10.72 -0.02
C ASP A 149 6.97 -12.21 0.29
N SER A 150 7.80 -12.77 1.17
CA SER A 150 7.79 -14.21 1.43
C SER A 150 6.48 -14.70 2.07
N ASP A 151 5.87 -13.90 2.95
CA ASP A 151 4.66 -14.29 3.66
C ASP A 151 3.43 -14.21 2.71
N LEU A 152 3.36 -13.18 1.86
CA LEU A 152 2.34 -13.05 0.82
C LEU A 152 2.48 -14.10 -0.28
N ALA A 153 3.71 -14.43 -0.69
CA ALA A 153 3.98 -15.50 -1.65
C ALA A 153 3.46 -16.85 -1.16
N GLN A 154 3.64 -17.17 0.13
CA GLN A 154 3.11 -18.38 0.75
C GLN A 154 1.58 -18.43 0.69
N ILE A 155 0.90 -17.32 1.00
CA ILE A 155 -0.57 -17.20 0.90
C ILE A 155 -1.00 -17.36 -0.56
N ALA A 156 -0.27 -16.78 -1.50
CA ALA A 156 -0.58 -16.85 -2.93
C ALA A 156 -0.51 -18.28 -3.47
N CYS A 157 0.49 -19.08 -3.07
CA CYS A 157 0.54 -20.50 -3.40
C CYS A 157 -0.64 -21.26 -2.76
N GLN A 158 -0.93 -21.02 -1.47
CA GLN A 158 -2.02 -21.70 -0.75
C GLN A 158 -3.40 -21.49 -1.38
N ARG A 159 -3.67 -20.28 -1.91
CA ARG A 159 -4.91 -19.97 -2.63
C ARG A 159 -5.12 -20.83 -3.88
N ARG A 160 -4.06 -21.44 -4.40
CA ARG A 160 -4.09 -22.35 -5.56
C ARG A 160 -4.00 -23.83 -5.15
N ASN A 161 -4.18 -24.15 -3.86
CA ASN A 161 -3.92 -25.48 -3.29
C ASN A 161 -2.48 -25.97 -3.54
N MET A 162 -1.53 -25.02 -3.52
CA MET A 162 -0.10 -25.27 -3.69
C MET A 162 0.65 -24.75 -2.46
N GLU A 163 1.93 -25.03 -2.37
CA GLU A 163 2.83 -24.49 -1.35
C GLU A 163 4.11 -23.97 -1.98
N LEU A 164 4.89 -23.16 -1.26
CA LEU A 164 6.20 -22.76 -1.74
C LEU A 164 7.09 -24.01 -1.95
N VAL A 165 7.89 -24.00 -3.01
CA VAL A 165 8.77 -25.13 -3.35
C VAL A 165 9.71 -25.47 -2.20
N GLU A 166 9.69 -26.73 -1.74
CA GLU A 166 10.62 -27.22 -0.71
C GLU A 166 11.81 -27.93 -1.33
N LEU A 167 13.03 -27.51 -1.00
CA LEU A 167 14.25 -28.13 -1.49
C LEU A 167 14.72 -29.26 -0.55
N THR A 168 14.07 -30.42 -0.65
CA THR A 168 14.34 -31.59 0.22
C THR A 168 15.60 -32.36 -0.18
N SER A 169 16.15 -32.15 -1.37
CA SER A 169 17.35 -32.85 -1.85
C SER A 169 18.09 -32.05 -2.93
N ARG A 170 19.35 -32.41 -3.17
CA ARG A 170 20.15 -31.86 -4.28
C ARG A 170 19.56 -32.17 -5.66
N GLN A 171 18.91 -33.33 -5.81
CA GLN A 171 18.23 -33.68 -7.06
C GLN A 171 17.07 -32.73 -7.33
N LYS A 172 16.24 -32.45 -6.32
CA LYS A 172 15.12 -31.50 -6.44
C LYS A 172 15.61 -30.07 -6.73
N PHE A 173 16.71 -29.65 -6.09
CA PHE A 173 17.37 -28.39 -6.42
C PHE A 173 17.75 -28.32 -7.92
N ASN A 174 18.40 -29.35 -8.46
CA ASN A 174 18.77 -29.36 -9.88
C ASN A 174 17.55 -29.34 -10.80
N SER A 175 16.47 -30.07 -10.46
CA SER A 175 15.21 -30.03 -11.21
C SER A 175 14.59 -28.63 -11.23
N VAL A 176 14.59 -27.94 -10.08
CA VAL A 176 14.10 -26.55 -9.99
C VAL A 176 14.97 -25.62 -10.83
N VAL A 177 16.29 -25.74 -10.75
CA VAL A 177 17.22 -24.91 -11.54
C VAL A 177 16.99 -25.12 -13.03
N ASN A 178 16.86 -26.36 -13.51
CA ASN A 178 16.58 -26.64 -14.91
C ASN A 178 15.27 -25.98 -15.38
N ALA A 179 14.20 -26.09 -14.59
CA ALA A 179 12.92 -25.44 -14.90
C ALA A 179 13.03 -23.90 -14.95
N LEU A 180 13.95 -23.30 -14.17
CA LEU A 180 14.21 -21.86 -14.20
C LEU A 180 15.08 -21.42 -15.40
N GLU A 181 15.98 -22.28 -15.87
CA GLU A 181 16.73 -22.04 -17.10
C GLU A 181 15.81 -22.07 -18.32
N ASP A 182 14.82 -22.98 -18.35
CA ASP A 182 13.86 -23.10 -19.46
C ASP A 182 13.00 -21.83 -19.65
N ILE A 183 12.76 -21.06 -18.58
CA ILE A 183 12.02 -19.80 -18.64
C ILE A 183 12.92 -18.57 -18.84
N ASN A 184 14.22 -18.77 -19.14
CA ASN A 184 15.21 -17.71 -19.36
C ASN A 184 15.27 -16.68 -18.21
N ALA A 185 15.33 -17.14 -16.96
CA ALA A 185 15.52 -16.25 -15.82
C ALA A 185 16.80 -15.41 -15.99
N TYR A 186 16.76 -14.11 -15.70
CA TYR A 186 17.90 -13.20 -15.89
C TYR A 186 18.76 -13.09 -14.61
N ASP A 187 19.99 -12.59 -14.74
CA ASP A 187 20.90 -12.40 -13.60
C ASP A 187 20.36 -11.36 -12.60
N ASN A 188 20.59 -11.60 -11.31
CA ASN A 188 20.01 -10.90 -10.15
C ASN A 188 18.51 -11.12 -9.95
N GLN A 189 17.91 -12.10 -10.63
CA GLN A 189 16.56 -12.53 -10.34
C GLN A 189 16.56 -13.50 -9.15
N ALA A 190 15.67 -13.25 -8.18
CA ALA A 190 15.46 -14.10 -7.02
C ALA A 190 14.03 -14.62 -6.97
N PHE A 191 13.90 -15.83 -6.40
CA PHE A 191 12.63 -16.51 -6.24
C PHE A 191 12.45 -17.00 -4.81
N HIS A 192 11.39 -16.58 -4.13
CA HIS A 192 11.00 -17.15 -2.84
C HIS A 192 10.68 -18.63 -2.96
N ILE A 193 11.23 -19.38 -2.01
CA ILE A 193 11.05 -20.83 -1.84
C ILE A 193 10.70 -21.12 -0.38
N SER A 194 10.28 -22.35 -0.08
CA SER A 194 10.00 -22.74 1.30
C SER A 194 11.31 -22.83 2.08
N GLY A 195 11.28 -22.24 3.28
CA GLY A 195 12.32 -22.40 4.28
C GLY A 195 12.51 -21.12 5.09
N ARG A 196 12.61 -21.29 6.40
CA ARG A 196 12.77 -20.18 7.34
C ARG A 196 13.80 -20.50 8.41
N TYR A 197 14.59 -19.51 8.81
CA TYR A 197 15.51 -19.64 9.92
C TYR A 197 14.73 -19.75 11.23
N ARG A 198 14.88 -20.88 11.93
CA ARG A 198 14.24 -21.14 13.23
C ARG A 198 15.13 -22.02 14.09
N ASN A 199 15.29 -21.65 15.37
CA ASN A 199 16.07 -22.41 16.35
C ASN A 199 17.50 -22.72 15.88
N GLY A 200 18.19 -21.71 15.32
CA GLY A 200 19.60 -21.83 14.94
C GLY A 200 19.88 -22.40 13.55
N ALA A 201 18.86 -22.82 12.79
CA ALA A 201 19.03 -23.41 11.46
C ALA A 201 17.88 -23.04 10.50
N TYR A 202 18.15 -23.06 9.20
CA TYR A 202 17.09 -23.00 8.18
C TYR A 202 16.32 -24.32 8.16
N ARG A 203 14.99 -24.23 8.29
CA ARG A 203 14.08 -25.36 8.32
C ARG A 203 13.01 -25.20 7.27
N LEU A 204 12.68 -26.31 6.63
CA LEU A 204 11.55 -26.44 5.71
C LEU A 204 10.22 -26.35 6.50
N LYS A 205 9.09 -26.22 5.79
CA LYS A 205 7.75 -26.10 6.41
C LYS A 205 7.40 -27.32 7.24
N ASN A 206 7.85 -28.51 6.82
CA ASN A 206 7.71 -29.76 7.56
C ASN A 206 8.58 -29.84 8.83
N GLY A 207 9.40 -28.82 9.12
CA GLY A 207 10.28 -28.76 10.28
C GLY A 207 11.65 -29.41 10.10
N ASN A 208 11.86 -30.13 9.01
CA ASN A 208 13.17 -30.74 8.69
C ASN A 208 14.21 -29.65 8.40
N PRO A 209 15.48 -29.87 8.80
CA PRO A 209 16.55 -28.95 8.44
C PRO A 209 16.77 -28.93 6.92
N LEU A 210 17.18 -27.78 6.40
CA LEU A 210 17.59 -27.65 5.00
C LEU A 210 18.79 -28.57 4.70
N PRO A 211 18.82 -29.31 3.57
CA PRO A 211 19.94 -30.19 3.26
C PRO A 211 21.28 -29.45 3.15
N ASN A 212 22.31 -29.97 3.81
CA ASN A 212 23.66 -29.35 3.85
C ASN A 212 24.40 -29.36 2.51
N ASN A 213 23.93 -30.13 1.53
CA ASN A 213 24.55 -30.24 0.19
C ASN A 213 23.96 -29.27 -0.84
N LEU A 214 23.07 -28.37 -0.42
CA LEU A 214 22.63 -27.26 -1.27
C LEU A 214 23.72 -26.20 -1.37
N VAL A 215 23.74 -25.50 -2.51
CA VAL A 215 24.79 -24.54 -2.82
C VAL A 215 24.29 -23.13 -2.51
N TRP A 216 25.03 -22.44 -1.66
CA TRP A 216 24.82 -21.05 -1.28
C TRP A 216 25.70 -20.12 -2.11
N HIS A 217 25.29 -18.85 -2.23
CA HIS A 217 26.18 -17.79 -2.71
C HIS A 217 27.38 -17.65 -1.76
N SER A 218 28.50 -17.13 -2.28
CA SER A 218 29.69 -16.92 -1.46
C SER A 218 29.39 -15.89 -0.36
N GLY A 219 29.59 -16.29 0.90
CA GLY A 219 29.26 -15.47 2.07
C GLY A 219 27.91 -15.78 2.70
N GLU A 220 27.05 -16.57 2.04
CA GLU A 220 25.72 -16.92 2.53
C GLU A 220 25.68 -18.31 3.22
N PRO A 221 24.75 -18.53 4.18
CA PRO A 221 23.84 -17.53 4.74
C PRO A 221 24.59 -16.55 5.65
N SER A 222 24.44 -15.26 5.38
CA SER A 222 25.22 -14.22 6.07
C SER A 222 24.52 -13.71 7.32
N ARG A 223 23.17 -13.78 7.39
CA ARG A 223 22.36 -13.16 8.45
C ARG A 223 22.93 -11.78 8.82
N THR A 224 23.06 -10.94 7.81
CA THR A 224 24.02 -9.86 7.71
C THR A 224 24.16 -9.06 9.02
N ASN A 225 25.38 -9.05 9.58
CA ASN A 225 25.78 -8.18 10.71
C ASN A 225 24.99 -8.32 12.02
N GLY A 226 24.46 -9.51 12.34
CA GLY A 226 23.69 -9.72 13.57
C GLY A 226 22.31 -9.06 13.53
N ARG A 227 21.88 -8.56 12.35
CA ARG A 227 20.49 -8.24 12.09
C ARG A 227 19.79 -9.56 11.88
N HIS A 228 19.13 -10.03 12.92
CA HIS A 228 18.33 -11.25 12.92
C HIS A 228 17.02 -11.07 12.13
N ASP A 229 17.08 -10.46 10.94
CA ASP A 229 15.92 -10.17 10.11
C ASP A 229 15.93 -10.86 8.73
N GLU A 230 17.04 -11.46 8.31
CA GLU A 230 17.17 -12.26 7.08
C GLU A 230 16.83 -13.74 7.30
N ASP A 231 15.58 -14.00 7.68
CA ASP A 231 15.14 -15.34 8.07
C ASP A 231 14.50 -16.15 6.92
N CYS A 232 14.30 -15.59 5.73
CA CYS A 232 13.61 -16.26 4.62
C CYS A 232 14.57 -16.67 3.49
N LEU A 233 14.26 -17.77 2.81
CA LEU A 233 15.09 -18.29 1.71
C LEU A 233 14.61 -17.81 0.34
N VAL A 234 15.59 -17.49 -0.51
CA VAL A 234 15.38 -17.33 -1.94
C VAL A 234 16.40 -18.15 -2.72
N LEU A 235 16.00 -18.52 -3.95
CA LEU A 235 16.91 -19.02 -4.96
C LEU A 235 17.23 -17.86 -5.90
N GLU A 236 18.48 -17.42 -5.91
CA GLU A 236 18.92 -16.23 -6.65
C GLU A 236 19.92 -16.60 -7.74
N ARG A 237 19.72 -16.05 -8.94
CA ARG A 237 20.67 -16.15 -10.04
C ARG A 237 21.72 -15.05 -9.92
N ARG A 238 23.00 -15.38 -9.75
CA ARG A 238 24.12 -14.42 -9.92
C ARG A 238 25.19 -15.03 -10.81
N SER A 239 25.72 -14.24 -11.74
CA SER A 239 26.77 -14.68 -12.66
C SER A 239 26.41 -15.97 -13.41
N GLY A 240 25.16 -16.05 -13.88
CA GLY A 240 24.63 -17.20 -14.61
C GLY A 240 24.36 -18.46 -13.79
N ARG A 241 24.45 -18.41 -12.45
CA ARG A 241 24.23 -19.58 -11.58
C ARG A 241 23.18 -19.31 -10.50
N PHE A 242 22.27 -20.26 -10.32
CA PHE A 242 21.35 -20.27 -9.21
C PHE A 242 22.01 -20.83 -7.95
N GLN A 243 21.97 -20.05 -6.87
CA GLN A 243 22.42 -20.47 -5.55
C GLN A 243 21.47 -19.89 -4.49
N LEU A 244 21.49 -20.48 -3.29
CA LEU A 244 20.69 -20.02 -2.17
C LEU A 244 21.21 -18.68 -1.62
N ASN A 245 20.27 -17.85 -1.20
CA ASN A 245 20.51 -16.63 -0.46
C ASN A 245 19.45 -16.48 0.65
N ASP A 246 19.82 -15.90 1.79
CA ASP A 246 18.88 -15.48 2.82
C ASP A 246 18.51 -14.00 2.64
N VAL A 247 17.23 -13.71 2.85
CA VAL A 247 16.67 -12.37 2.70
C VAL A 247 15.67 -12.10 3.82
N ARG A 248 15.33 -10.82 3.99
CA ARG A 248 14.25 -10.44 4.89
C ARG A 248 12.93 -11.02 4.41
N CYS A 249 12.13 -11.52 5.35
CA CYS A 249 10.83 -12.09 5.03
C CYS A 249 9.81 -11.04 4.56
N TRP A 250 10.02 -9.77 4.91
CA TRP A 250 9.13 -8.64 4.60
C TRP A 250 9.89 -7.50 3.92
N GLY A 251 9.16 -6.68 3.16
CA GLY A 251 9.70 -5.46 2.55
C GLY A 251 10.64 -5.68 1.36
N ILE A 252 10.89 -6.94 0.98
CA ILE A 252 11.61 -7.31 -0.23
C ILE A 252 10.66 -8.15 -1.07
N ASN A 253 10.38 -7.68 -2.28
CA ASN A 253 9.46 -8.35 -3.19
C ASN A 253 10.26 -9.12 -4.24
N HIS A 254 10.03 -10.43 -4.31
CA HIS A 254 10.61 -11.30 -5.32
C HIS A 254 9.52 -12.15 -5.99
N ARG A 255 9.86 -12.77 -7.12
CA ARG A 255 9.01 -13.83 -7.68
C ARG A 255 9.01 -15.01 -6.71
N TYR A 256 8.14 -15.98 -6.92
CA TYR A 256 8.04 -17.14 -6.03
C TYR A 256 7.71 -18.40 -6.80
N LEU A 257 8.12 -19.55 -6.25
CA LEU A 257 7.90 -20.86 -6.84
C LEU A 257 6.89 -21.63 -6.00
N CYS A 258 5.82 -22.12 -6.63
CA CYS A 258 4.86 -22.99 -5.98
C CYS A 258 5.02 -24.45 -6.49
N GLN A 259 4.73 -25.42 -5.63
CA GLN A 259 4.58 -26.84 -5.96
C GLN A 259 3.23 -27.35 -5.44
N GLU A 260 2.70 -28.40 -6.04
CA GLU A 260 1.57 -29.13 -5.49
C GLU A 260 1.96 -29.76 -4.14
N SER A 261 1.03 -29.70 -3.16
CA SER A 261 1.22 -30.23 -1.79
C SER A 261 1.05 -31.75 -1.70
#